data_AF-A0A4U0RBA1-F1
#
_entry.id   AF-A0A4U0RBA1-F1
#
_cell.length_a   1.000
_cell.length_b   1.000
_cell.length_c   1.000
_cell.angle_alpha   90.00
_cell.angle_beta   90.00
_cell.angle_gamma   90.00
#
_symmetry.space_group_name_H-M   'P 1'
#
loop_
_entity.id
_entity.type
_entity.pdbx_description
1 polymer ?
#
loop_
_entity_poly.entity_id
_entity_poly.type
_entity_poly.pdbx_seq_one_letter_code
_entity_poly.pdbx_strand_id
1 'polypeptide(L)'
;MSRAVARQMARIRTALILGDAPGALAAIDELTRVATRSGLDEAARDRLEPGLAELRALAQASLTGAQQAADQIRAIVQAARSLQTYDSLGRRTVMPTRAVAPQRF
;
A
#
# COMPACT_ATOMS: atom_id res chain seq x y z
N MET A 1 -12.27 -22.43 -12.80
CA MET A 1 -12.16 -20.98 -12.59
C MET A 1 -11.98 -20.31 -13.95
N SER A 2 -12.72 -19.24 -14.26
CA SER A 2 -12.58 -18.54 -15.55
C SER A 2 -11.18 -17.90 -15.66
N ARG A 3 -10.49 -18.08 -16.80
CA ARG A 3 -9.16 -17.49 -17.04
C ARG A 3 -9.17 -15.96 -16.92
N ALA A 4 -10.30 -15.32 -17.21
CA ALA A 4 -10.47 -13.88 -17.09
C ALA A 4 -10.45 -13.43 -15.61
N VAL A 5 -11.15 -14.16 -14.74
CA VAL A 5 -11.17 -13.90 -13.29
C VAL A 5 -9.78 -14.06 -12.68
N ALA A 6 -9.09 -15.16 -13.01
CA ALA A 6 -7.72 -15.41 -12.56
C ALA A 6 -6.76 -14.26 -12.94
N ARG A 7 -6.90 -13.77 -14.17
CA ARG A 7 -6.10 -12.66 -14.68
C ARG A 7 -6.34 -11.36 -13.92
N GLN A 8 -7.60 -11.04 -13.60
CA GLN A 8 -7.89 -9.83 -12.83
C GLN A 8 -7.37 -9.94 -11.40
N MET A 9 -7.52 -11.11 -10.76
CA MET A 9 -6.93 -11.33 -9.43
C MET A 9 -5.40 -11.12 -9.41
N ALA A 10 -4.70 -11.63 -10.42
CA ALA A 10 -3.26 -11.41 -10.56
C ALA A 10 -2.92 -9.93 -10.76
N ARG A 11 -3.71 -9.20 -11.56
CA ARG A 11 -3.53 -7.75 -11.76
C ARG A 11 -3.73 -6.95 -10.48
N ILE A 12 -4.77 -7.26 -9.70
CA ILE A 12 -5.01 -6.63 -8.40
C ILE A 12 -3.81 -6.88 -7.48
N ARG A 13 -3.33 -8.12 -7.38
CA ARG A 13 -2.17 -8.47 -6.57
C ARG A 13 -0.93 -7.67 -6.95
N THR A 14 -0.61 -7.60 -8.25
CA THR A 14 0.54 -6.84 -8.75
C THR A 14 0.40 -5.34 -8.44
N ALA A 15 -0.77 -4.76 -8.68
CA ALA A 15 -1.01 -3.35 -8.42
C ALA A 15 -0.87 -3.00 -6.92
N LEU A 16 -1.38 -3.87 -6.03
CA LEU A 16 -1.21 -3.72 -4.59
C LEU A 16 0.26 -3.81 -4.15
N ILE A 17 1.05 -4.74 -4.71
CA ILE A 17 2.49 -4.86 -4.41
C ILE A 17 3.25 -3.62 -4.87
N LEU A 18 2.87 -3.04 -6.01
CA LEU A 18 3.49 -1.83 -6.56
C LEU A 18 3.01 -0.53 -5.90
N GLY A 19 1.99 -0.58 -5.03
CA GLY A 19 1.37 0.61 -4.45
C GLY A 19 0.54 1.42 -5.46
N ASP A 20 0.17 0.82 -6.60
CA ASP A 20 -0.68 1.44 -7.63
C ASP A 20 -2.17 1.30 -7.26
N ALA A 21 -2.63 2.20 -6.40
CA ALA A 21 -4.03 2.21 -5.95
C ALA A 21 -5.04 2.40 -7.11
N PRO A 22 -4.84 3.34 -8.07
CA PRO A 22 -5.73 3.46 -9.23
C PRO A 22 -5.79 2.19 -10.08
N GLY A 23 -4.64 1.56 -10.35
CA GLY A 23 -4.59 0.31 -11.11
C GLY A 23 -5.27 -0.86 -10.39
N ALA A 24 -5.12 -0.94 -9.07
CA ALA A 24 -5.80 -1.95 -8.25
C ALA A 24 -7.33 -1.78 -8.31
N LEU A 25 -7.82 -0.55 -8.18
CA LEU A 25 -9.25 -0.24 -8.23
C LEU A 25 -9.85 -0.59 -9.60
N ALA A 26 -9.19 -0.17 -10.69
CA ALA A 26 -9.64 -0.50 -12.04
C ALA A 26 -9.72 -2.01 -12.30
N ALA A 27 -8.77 -2.78 -11.76
CA ALA A 27 -8.77 -4.24 -11.87
C ALA A 27 -9.87 -4.90 -11.03
N ILE A 28 -10.24 -4.33 -9.87
CA ILE A 28 -11.38 -4.77 -9.06
C ILE A 28 -12.71 -4.52 -9.78
N ASP A 29 -12.87 -3.35 -10.41
CA ASP A 29 -14.07 -3.04 -11.19
C ASP A 29 -14.23 -4.03 -12.36
N GLU A 30 -13.15 -4.32 -13.07
CA GLU A 30 -13.18 -5.28 -14.17
C GLU A 30 -13.41 -6.72 -13.68
N LEU A 31 -12.85 -7.12 -12.53
CA LEU A 31 -13.15 -8.39 -11.89
C LEU A 31 -14.66 -8.53 -11.63
N THR A 32 -15.27 -7.47 -11.09
CA THR A 32 -16.70 -7.43 -10.79
C THR A 32 -17.52 -7.56 -12.08
N ARG A 33 -17.18 -6.80 -13.13
CA ARG A 33 -17.85 -6.91 -14.45
C ARG A 33 -17.73 -8.29 -15.08
N VAL A 34 -16.56 -8.92 -14.98
CA VAL A 34 -16.33 -10.28 -15.50
C VAL A 34 -17.14 -11.30 -14.71
N ALA A 35 -17.15 -11.19 -13.37
CA ALA A 35 -17.93 -12.05 -12.50
C ALA A 35 -19.43 -11.98 -12.79
N THR A 36 -19.98 -10.76 -12.90
CA THR A 36 -21.40 -10.54 -13.20
C THR A 36 -21.79 -11.10 -14.58
N ARG A 37 -20.97 -10.88 -15.60
CA ARG A 37 -21.23 -11.40 -16.96
C ARG A 37 -21.14 -12.93 -17.05
N SER A 38 -20.20 -13.54 -16.33
CA SER A 38 -19.95 -14.98 -16.42
C SER A 38 -20.96 -15.79 -15.61
N GLY A 39 -21.58 -15.18 -14.60
CA GLY A 39 -22.29 -15.90 -13.55
C GLY A 39 -21.31 -16.66 -12.65
N LEU A 40 -21.42 -16.49 -11.34
CA LEU A 40 -20.66 -17.28 -10.37
C LEU A 40 -21.63 -18.19 -9.61
N ASP A 41 -21.47 -19.50 -9.77
CA ASP A 41 -22.13 -20.51 -8.96
C ASP A 41 -21.47 -20.61 -7.57
N GLU A 42 -22.14 -21.31 -6.64
CA GLU A 42 -21.65 -21.53 -5.27
C GLU A 42 -20.20 -22.07 -5.27
N ALA A 43 -19.95 -23.10 -6.07
CA ALA A 43 -18.64 -23.75 -6.17
C ALA A 43 -17.55 -22.84 -6.76
N ALA A 44 -17.87 -21.89 -7.65
CA ALA A 44 -16.91 -20.89 -8.09
C ALA A 44 -16.65 -19.83 -7.03
N ARG A 45 -17.65 -19.44 -6.23
CA ARG A 45 -17.46 -18.50 -5.12
C ARG A 45 -16.55 -19.10 -4.05
N ASP A 46 -16.79 -20.35 -3.65
CA ASP A 46 -15.95 -21.05 -2.67
C ASP A 46 -14.49 -21.14 -3.10
N ARG A 47 -14.25 -21.32 -4.40
CA ARG A 47 -12.89 -21.32 -4.96
C ARG A 47 -12.24 -19.94 -5.02
N LEU A 48 -13.03 -18.87 -5.06
CA LEU A 48 -12.53 -17.50 -5.12
C LEU A 48 -12.26 -16.89 -3.75
N GLU A 49 -13.04 -17.29 -2.74
CA GLU A 49 -12.99 -16.69 -1.39
C GLU A 49 -11.58 -16.66 -0.79
N PRO A 50 -10.76 -17.74 -0.84
CA PRO A 50 -9.41 -17.70 -0.29
C PRO A 50 -8.53 -16.64 -0.96
N GLY A 51 -8.61 -16.53 -2.29
CA GLY A 51 -7.82 -15.55 -3.02
C GLY A 51 -8.29 -14.12 -2.79
N LEU A 52 -9.59 -13.90 -2.60
CA LEU A 52 -10.11 -12.58 -2.21
C LEU A 52 -9.67 -12.21 -0.78
N ALA A 53 -9.65 -13.17 0.13
CA ALA A 53 -9.12 -12.98 1.48
C ALA A 53 -7.63 -12.59 1.47
N GLU A 54 -6.81 -13.25 0.63
CA GLU A 54 -5.41 -12.86 0.42
C GLU A 54 -5.28 -11.41 -0.08
N LEU A 55 -6.10 -11.00 -1.07
CA LEU A 55 -6.06 -9.64 -1.60
C LEU A 55 -6.46 -8.61 -0.54
N ARG A 56 -7.46 -8.91 0.30
CA ARG A 56 -7.86 -8.05 1.43
C ARG A 56 -6.71 -7.90 2.43
N ALA A 57 -6.06 -9.01 2.80
CA ALA A 57 -4.91 -8.99 3.72
C ALA A 57 -3.74 -8.16 3.15
N LEU A 58 -3.44 -8.32 1.86
CA LEU A 58 -2.40 -7.54 1.18
C LEU A 58 -2.72 -6.04 1.15
N ALA A 59 -3.96 -5.68 0.81
CA ALA A 59 -4.41 -4.29 0.80
C ALA A 59 -4.31 -3.67 2.21
N GLN A 60 -4.70 -4.41 3.25
CA GLN A 60 -4.59 -3.96 4.63
C GLN A 60 -3.12 -3.73 5.04
N ALA A 61 -2.23 -4.66 4.71
CA ALA A 61 -0.80 -4.52 4.97
C ALA A 61 -0.20 -3.31 4.24
N SER A 62 -0.60 -3.10 2.98
CA SER A 62 -0.18 -1.94 2.18
C SER A 62 -0.65 -0.62 2.82
N LEU A 63 -1.89 -0.56 3.31
CA LEU A 63 -2.43 0.61 4.00
C LEU A 63 -1.64 0.92 5.28
N THR A 64 -1.41 -0.09 6.12
CA THR A 64 -0.63 0.08 7.35
C THR A 64 0.79 0.56 7.06
N GLY A 65 1.46 -0.02 6.06
CA GLY A 65 2.79 0.42 5.63
C GLY A 65 2.81 1.87 5.14
N ALA A 66 1.82 2.27 4.33
CA ALA A 66 1.70 3.64 3.84
C ALA A 66 1.46 4.65 4.97
N GLN A 67 0.63 4.31 5.97
CA GLN A 67 0.39 5.14 7.15
C GLN A 67 1.67 5.33 7.98
N GLN A 68 2.40 4.24 8.25
CA GLN A 68 3.67 4.29 8.98
C GLN A 68 4.70 5.16 8.25
N ALA A 69 4.79 5.07 6.92
CA ALA A 69 5.68 5.90 6.13
C ALA A 69 5.29 7.39 6.21
N ALA A 70 3.99 7.70 6.13
CA ALA A 70 3.51 9.07 6.28
C ALA A 70 3.82 9.65 7.68
N ASP A 71 3.74 8.83 8.73
CA ASP A 71 4.08 9.23 10.09
C ASP A 71 5.57 9.50 10.26
N GLN A 72 6.43 8.66 9.65
CA GLN A 72 7.88 8.89 9.62
C GLN A 72 8.23 10.19 8.89
N ILE A 73 7.62 10.46 7.74
CA ILE A 73 7.82 11.72 7.01
C ILE A 73 7.40 12.92 7.87
N ARG A 74 6.24 12.83 8.54
CA ARG A 74 5.79 13.89 9.46
C ARG A 74 6.79 14.11 10.59
N ALA A 75 7.32 13.05 11.20
CA ALA A 75 8.35 13.16 12.24
C ALA A 75 9.63 13.83 11.73
N ILE A 76 10.10 13.47 10.53
CA ILE A 76 11.26 14.11 9.89
C ILE A 76 11.03 15.60 9.66
N VAL A 77 9.86 15.97 9.13
CA VAL A 77 9.51 17.38 8.88
C VAL A 77 9.45 18.18 10.19
N GLN A 78 8.89 17.62 11.26
CA GLN A 78 8.86 18.27 12.56
C GLN A 78 10.25 18.42 13.16
N ALA A 79 11.09 17.38 13.10
CA ALA A 79 12.48 17.44 13.56
C ALA A 79 13.31 18.48 12.80
N ALA A 80 13.11 18.59 11.47
CA ALA A 80 13.77 19.61 10.66
C ALA A 80 13.33 21.03 11.05
N ARG A 81 12.05 21.23 11.40
CA ARG A 81 11.53 22.51 11.91
C ARG A 81 12.05 22.85 13.30
N SER A 82 12.19 21.87 14.21
CA SER A 82 12.78 22.12 15.53
C SER A 82 14.29 22.41 15.44
N LEU A 83 14.99 21.81 14.47
CA LEU A 83 16.41 22.12 14.20
C LEU A 83 16.60 23.53 13.62
N GLN A 84 15.56 24.14 13.06
CA GLN A 84 15.57 25.53 12.61
C GLN A 84 15.38 26.54 13.75
N THR A 85 15.25 26.09 15.00
CA THR A 85 15.19 26.98 16.16
C THR A 85 16.61 27.33 16.61
N TYR A 86 16.99 28.58 16.34
CA TYR A 86 18.25 29.28 16.58
C TYR A 86 19.08 28.84 17.80
N ASP A 87 20.41 28.91 17.67
CA ASP A 87 21.29 28.97 18.84
C ASP A 87 21.03 30.26 19.64
N SER A 88 21.51 30.33 20.89
CA SER A 88 21.36 31.47 21.78
C SER A 88 22.01 32.79 21.28
N LEU A 89 22.61 32.79 20.08
CA LEU A 89 23.29 33.90 19.41
C LEU A 89 22.69 34.23 18.03
N GLY A 90 21.58 33.60 17.64
CA GLY A 90 20.90 33.87 16.36
C GLY A 90 21.63 33.31 15.14
N ARG A 91 22.61 32.40 15.29
CA ARG A 91 23.33 31.80 14.16
C ARG A 91 22.79 30.42 13.80
N ARG A 92 22.66 30.19 12.49
CA ARG A 92 22.12 28.95 11.90
C ARG A 92 23.21 27.88 11.88
N THR A 93 23.14 26.92 12.79
CA THR A 93 24.08 25.79 12.84
C THR A 93 23.35 24.52 12.41
N VAL A 94 23.63 24.03 11.19
CA VAL A 94 23.07 22.78 10.69
C VAL A 94 23.99 21.63 11.17
N MET A 95 23.56 20.88 12.18
CA MET A 95 24.22 19.60 12.50
C MET A 95 23.63 18.49 11.61
N PRO A 96 24.44 17.75 10.86
CA PRO A 96 23.97 16.63 10.06
C PRO A 96 23.68 15.42 10.96
N THR A 97 22.41 15.07 11.13
CA THR A 97 22.04 13.83 11.83
C THR A 97 22.05 12.66 10.85
N ARG A 98 22.94 11.68 11.06
CA ARG A 98 22.87 10.37 10.39
C ARG A 98 21.70 9.60 10.97
N ALA A 99 20.59 9.53 10.24
CA ALA A 99 19.50 8.62 10.58
C ALA A 99 20.00 7.17 10.43
N VAL A 100 20.01 6.40 11.52
CA VAL A 100 20.26 4.95 11.46
C VAL A 100 19.06 4.32 10.77
N ALA A 101 19.24 3.88 9.53
CA ALA A 101 18.23 3.11 8.82
C ALA A 101 17.99 1.78 9.55
N PRO A 102 16.74 1.35 9.79
CA PRO A 102 16.48 0.04 10.37
C PRO A 102 16.94 -1.05 9.39
N GLN A 103 17.94 -1.84 9.79
CA GLN A 103 18.30 -3.08 9.10
C GLN A 103 17.10 -4.03 9.13
N ARG A 104 16.63 -4.43 7.94
CA ARG A 104 15.65 -5.49 7.77
C ARG A 104 16.39 -6.84 7.86
N PHE A 105 15.95 -7.69 8.78
CA PHE A 105 16.17 -9.15 8.73
C PHE A 105 14.98 -9.79 8.02
#